data_AF-A0AAU1CZV8-F1
#
_entry.id   AF-A0AAU1CZV8-F1
#
_cell.length_a   1.000
_cell.length_b   1.000
_cell.length_c   1.000
_cell.angle_alpha   90.00
_cell.angle_beta   90.00
_cell.angle_gamma   90.00
#
_symmetry.space_group_name_H-M   'P 1'
#
loop_
_entity.id
_entity.type
_entity.pdbx_description
1 polymer ?
#
loop_
_entity_poly.entity_id
_entity_poly.type
_entity_poly.pdbx_seq_one_letter_code
_entity_poly.pdbx_strand_id
1 'polypeptide(L)' 'MSMDPSEYDKAVPIVAAHLAKVERAVSRTRTSHAGQPHVTVRQALVEALRDEDAQPVVPQVVDEFARRISEDPDMLPF' A
#
# COMPACT_ATOMS: atom_id res chain seq x y z
N MET A 1 16.72 -23.70 -11.86
CA MET A 1 17.09 -22.94 -10.65
C MET A 1 16.26 -23.49 -9.50
N SER A 2 16.88 -24.12 -8.50
CA SER A 2 16.17 -24.52 -7.28
C SER A 2 16.35 -23.40 -6.28
N MET A 3 15.27 -22.70 -5.95
CA MET A 3 15.31 -21.68 -4.91
C MET A 3 15.45 -22.41 -3.58
N ASP A 4 16.51 -22.12 -2.83
CA ASP A 4 16.78 -22.79 -1.56
C ASP A 4 15.65 -22.44 -0.57
N PRO A 5 14.98 -23.41 0.06
CA PRO A 5 13.89 -23.15 1.00
C PRO A 5 14.31 -22.19 2.14
N SER A 6 15.58 -22.21 2.54
CA SER A 6 16.11 -21.32 3.59
C SER A 6 16.17 -19.84 3.18
N GLU A 7 16.20 -19.53 1.89
CA GLU A 7 16.11 -18.16 1.37
C GLU A 7 14.66 -17.64 1.43
N TYR A 8 13.68 -18.54 1.34
CA TYR A 8 12.27 -18.21 1.51
C TYR A 8 11.95 -17.81 2.96
N ASP A 9 12.45 -18.58 3.93
CA ASP A 9 12.28 -18.28 5.36
C ASP A 9 12.85 -16.90 5.75
N LYS A 10 13.96 -16.48 5.14
CA LYS A 10 14.56 -15.15 5.37
C LYS A 10 13.77 -14.02 4.70
N ALA A 11 13.03 -14.30 3.63
CA ALA A 11 12.26 -13.31 2.88
C ALA A 11 10.95 -12.93 3.58
N VAL A 12 10.33 -13.86 4.33
CA VAL A 12 9.03 -13.65 4.98
C VAL A 12 9.01 -12.42 5.91
N PRO A 13 9.98 -12.22 6.84
CA PRO A 13 9.98 -11.05 7.71
C PRO A 13 10.16 -9.73 6.95
N ILE A 14 10.92 -9.73 5.86
CA ILE A 14 11.16 -8.55 5.02
C ILE A 14 9.86 -8.15 4.30
N VAL A 15 9.16 -9.12 3.72
CA VAL A 15 7.87 -8.90 3.06
C VAL A 15 6.82 -8.41 4.06
N ALA A 16 6.78 -8.99 5.27
CA ALA A 16 5.85 -8.57 6.32
C ALA A 16 6.10 -7.12 6.78
N ALA A 17 7.37 -6.74 6.96
CA ALA A 17 7.73 -5.37 7.32
C ALA A 17 7.38 -4.37 6.21
N HIS A 18 7.56 -4.76 4.95
CA HIS A 18 7.16 -3.94 3.81
C HIS A 18 5.63 -3.79 3.73
N LEU A 19 4.87 -4.87 3.91
CA LEU A 19 3.42 -4.83 3.90
C LEU A 19 2.85 -3.93 5.01
N ALA A 20 3.40 -4.00 6.22
CA ALA A 20 2.97 -3.13 7.33
C ALA A 20 3.17 -1.64 7.03
N LYS A 21 4.20 -1.28 6.26
CA LYS A 21 4.42 0.11 5.79
C LYS A 21 3.36 0.53 4.77
N VAL A 22 3.04 -0.36 3.82
CA VAL A 22 1.97 -0.13 2.84
C VAL A 22 0.62 0.06 3.53
N GLU A 23 0.29 -0.80 4.49
CA GLU A 23 -0.95 -0.72 5.28
C GLU A 23 -1.05 0.62 6.03
N ARG A 24 0.03 1.09 6.66
CA ARG A 24 0.05 2.41 7.31
C ARG A 24 -0.17 3.56 6.33
N ALA A 25 0.47 3.53 5.16
CA ALA A 25 0.29 4.54 4.13
C ALA A 25 -1.16 4.58 3.62
N VAL A 26 -1.75 3.42 3.36
CA VAL A 26 -3.15 3.28 2.91
C VAL A 26 -4.11 3.79 4.00
N SER A 27 -3.92 3.35 5.24
CA SER A 27 -4.74 3.76 6.38
C SER A 27 -4.70 5.28 6.61
N ARG A 28 -3.50 5.88 6.63
CA ARG A 28 -3.31 7.33 6.77
C ARG A 28 -4.00 8.10 5.63
N THR A 29 -3.85 7.62 4.39
CA THR A 29 -4.48 8.25 3.23
C THR A 29 -6.00 8.15 3.32
N ARG A 30 -6.54 6.99 3.69
CA ARG A 30 -7.98 6.80 3.89
C ARG A 30 -8.53 7.75 4.94
N THR A 31 -7.91 7.84 6.12
CA THR A 31 -8.37 8.71 7.21
C THR A 31 -8.45 10.19 6.79
N SER A 32 -7.55 10.63 5.90
CA SER A 32 -7.45 12.04 5.51
C SER A 32 -8.13 12.39 4.17
N HIS A 33 -8.32 11.41 3.28
CA HIS A 33 -8.76 11.64 1.90
C HIS A 33 -9.91 10.72 1.46
N ALA A 34 -10.58 10.01 2.38
CA ALA A 34 -11.78 9.23 2.06
C ALA A 34 -12.83 10.07 1.33
N GLY A 35 -13.39 9.53 0.24
CA GLY A 35 -14.41 10.20 -0.57
C GLY A 35 -13.89 11.36 -1.44
N GLN A 36 -12.59 11.67 -1.40
CA GLN A 36 -12.00 12.67 -2.30
C GLN A 36 -11.88 12.10 -3.73
N PRO A 37 -11.72 12.96 -4.76
CA PRO A 37 -11.52 12.50 -6.12
C PRO A 37 -10.31 11.57 -6.26
N HIS A 38 -10.45 10.51 -7.07
CA HIS A 38 -9.40 9.51 -7.32
C HIS A 38 -8.00 10.10 -7.55
N VAL A 39 -7.88 11.15 -8.37
CA VAL A 39 -6.58 11.77 -8.68
C VAL A 39 -5.93 12.36 -7.42
N THR A 40 -6.71 13.03 -6.58
CA THR A 40 -6.25 13.60 -5.30
C THR A 40 -5.81 12.49 -4.34
N VAL A 41 -6.63 11.45 -4.22
CA VAL A 41 -6.32 10.29 -3.37
C VAL A 41 -5.06 9.56 -3.83
N ARG A 42 -4.90 9.37 -5.14
CA ARG A 42 -3.73 8.72 -5.74
C ARG A 42 -2.45 9.50 -5.45
N GLN A 43 -2.49 10.83 -5.58
CA GLN A 43 -1.35 11.68 -5.26
C GLN A 43 -0.98 11.56 -3.77
N ALA A 44 -1.97 11.69 -2.88
CA ALA A 44 -1.76 11.55 -1.45
C ALA A 44 -1.22 10.14 -1.06
N LEU A 45 -1.70 9.09 -1.72
CA LEU A 45 -1.23 7.73 -1.47
C LEU A 45 0.22 7.52 -1.91
N VAL A 46 0.62 8.06 -3.07
CA VAL A 46 2.01 8.01 -3.54
C VAL A 46 2.95 8.73 -2.56
N GLU A 47 2.53 9.88 -2.04
CA GLU A 47 3.28 10.62 -1.02
C GLU A 47 3.36 9.84 0.30
N ALA A 48 2.26 9.26 0.77
CA ALA A 48 2.26 8.45 1.99
C ALA A 48 3.15 7.20 1.87
N LEU A 49 3.16 6.52 0.71
CA LEU A 49 4.05 5.39 0.44
C LEU A 49 5.53 5.81 0.40
N ARG A 50 5.81 7.04 -0.04
CA ARG A 50 7.15 7.62 0.01
C ARG A 50 7.58 7.91 1.44
N ASP A 51 6.71 8.51 2.24
CA ASP A 51 6.99 8.82 3.65
C ASP A 51 7.27 7.54 4.49
N GLU A 52 6.65 6.42 4.14
CA GLU A 52 6.82 5.13 4.82
C GLU A 52 8.01 4.29 4.28
N ASP A 53 8.76 4.80 3.29
CA ASP A 53 9.78 4.06 2.54
C ASP A 53 9.23 2.73 1.96
N ALA A 54 8.03 2.79 1.38
CA ALA A 54 7.27 1.66 0.82
C ALA A 54 7.15 1.71 -0.70
N GLN A 55 8.11 2.32 -1.39
CA GLN A 55 8.00 2.65 -2.82
C GLN A 55 8.06 1.51 -3.84
N PRO A 56 8.50 0.25 -3.59
CA PRO A 56 8.38 -0.80 -4.60
C PRO A 56 6.94 -1.36 -4.72
N VAL A 57 5.90 -0.53 -4.54
CA VAL A 57 4.52 -0.91 -4.82
C VAL A 57 4.24 -0.71 -6.30
N VAL A 58 3.69 -1.74 -6.92
CA VAL A 58 3.35 -1.76 -8.34
C VAL A 58 2.26 -0.71 -8.62
N PRO A 59 2.35 0.12 -9.70
CA PRO A 59 1.40 1.20 -9.95
C PRO A 59 -0.08 0.80 -9.95
N GLN A 60 -0.42 -0.38 -10.47
CA GLN A 60 -1.79 -0.91 -10.48
C GLN A 60 -2.36 -1.12 -9.07
N VAL A 61 -1.51 -1.48 -8.11
CA VAL A 61 -1.92 -1.64 -6.70
C VAL A 61 -2.20 -0.28 -6.07
N VAL A 62 -1.39 0.74 -6.40
CA VAL A 62 -1.62 2.12 -5.96
C VAL A 62 -2.93 2.66 -6.53
N ASP A 63 -3.19 2.42 -7.82
CA ASP A 63 -4.44 2.84 -8.48
C ASP A 63 -5.66 2.17 -7.85
N GLU A 64 -5.61 0.87 -7.57
CA GLU A 64 -6.73 0.15 -6.96
C GLU A 64 -7.00 0.64 -5.53
N PHE A 65 -5.97 0.88 -4.72
CA PHE A 65 -6.16 1.47 -3.39
C PHE A 65 -6.72 2.88 -3.46
N ALA A 66 -6.22 3.71 -4.38
CA ALA A 66 -6.74 5.06 -4.57
C ALA A 66 -8.21 5.05 -5.01
N ARG A 67 -8.59 4.14 -5.90
CA ARG A 67 -9.98 3.94 -6.32
C ARG A 67 -10.87 3.56 -5.15
N ARG A 68 -10.46 2.59 -4.33
CA ARG A 68 -11.24 2.18 -3.16
C ARG A 68 -11.36 3.28 -2.10
N ILE A 69 -10.28 3.99 -1.77
CA ILE A 69 -10.36 5.10 -0.82
C ILE A 69 -11.30 6.21 -1.34
N SER A 70 -11.35 6.42 -2.66
CA SER A 70 -12.22 7.41 -3.31
C SER A 70 -13.68 6.97 -3.33
N GLU A 71 -13.96 5.72 -3.71
CA GLU A 71 -15.32 5.22 -4.01
C GLU A 71 -15.98 4.48 -2.85
N ASP A 72 -15.20 3.72 -2.08
CA ASP A 72 -15.69 2.79 -1.05
C ASP A 72 -14.64 2.60 0.07
N PRO A 73 -14.42 3.64 0.90
CA PRO A 73 -13.37 3.63 1.90
C PRO A 73 -13.60 2.58 3.02
N ASP A 74 -14.84 2.14 3.23
CA ASP A 74 -15.22 1.20 4.28
C ASP A 74 -14.94 -0.27 3.91
N MET A 75 -14.78 -0.58 2.62
CA MET A 75 -14.50 -1.94 2.11
C MET A 75 -12.99 -2.26 1.95
N LEU A 76 -12.12 -1.42 2.51
CA LEU A 76 -10.67 -1.70 2.55
C LEU A 76 -10.34 -2.62 3.74
N PRO A 77 -9.54 -3.69 3.53
CA PRO A 77 -9.26 -4.71 4.56
C PRO A 77 -8.41 -4.21 5.75
N PHE A 78 -8.07 -2.94 5.82
CA PHE A 78 -7.24 -2.29 6.85
C PHE A 78 -7.64 -0.84 7.01
#